data_AF-B4PIA0-F1
#
_entry.id   AF-B4PIA0-F1
#
_cell.length_a   1.000
_cell.length_b   1.000
_cell.length_c   1.000
_cell.angle_alpha   90.00
_cell.angle_beta   90.00
_cell.angle_gamma   90.00
#
_symmetry.space_group_name_H-M   'P 1'
#
loop_
_entity.id
_entity.type
_entity.pdbx_description
1 polymer ?
#
loop_
_entity_poly.entity_id
_entity_poly.type
_entity_poly.pdbx_seq_one_letter_code
_entity_poly.pdbx_strand_id
1 'polypeptide(L)'
;MGLLPPYYLWLPRKIKKILLYRFLFATLLCSWLDYQMLTIFVSVNLFELRRPLDSLTEILGWTLFSVYSSVLLILIRLSTMGFGLVLCHIHYVTPRCFRYNLLRISYEFPIRFWLISSILSTTIASSWLYASFVDLNNGNYLLGGSWYYLMTFGCFCGISYYHKSHERSLRRFPLPIVHLNMMECLLQIWCHHFKSSAKAAFVPTILFALIYWPTMGLLDTTELGGVSTGCFVIITQPQRLFQAWLLATLILAKLHIVRELYGLIMQRPLSLICDLRDLHEYIDISLFNLIWERFQYFICIMRMKPMPINAQRYNLSLPIAMALDTAEIYGFQLLAARDFYAAMSGSLCNKLFEKQFGQRNRYWNEVRDVIMGMLDRFLARMESCLEPAPRIKVSHLLKNKNPKKPGIRSLVKPTPPPRRLCATCRCFPSCQPPQKTWCFCNLRIYLYDRIQSCRNALWDILPVVPQYYSFLYELDPLANLNHELRCGEPLVWILQGLVTMCVRYLKEDKFYYIQNDLERIVVYLLKVEEKLIAAKEMQVRGKLCSSHDHFMMAINRCIYKILFTFGPHLDLIIDDYKLRDTFRRRMELLP
;
A
#
# COMPACT_ATOMS: atom_id res chain seq x y z
N MET A 1 -2.36 -26.81 -5.48
CA MET A 1 -3.74 -26.30 -5.63
C MET A 1 -4.21 -25.41 -4.44
N GLY A 2 -3.32 -24.87 -3.60
CA GLY A 2 -3.70 -24.18 -2.34
C GLY A 2 -3.36 -22.68 -2.22
N LEU A 3 -3.11 -21.97 -3.33
CA LEU A 3 -2.67 -20.56 -3.32
C LEU A 3 -3.74 -19.56 -3.75
N LEU A 4 -4.95 -20.01 -4.09
CA LEU A 4 -6.04 -19.12 -4.45
C LEU A 4 -6.84 -18.75 -3.20
N PRO A 5 -6.96 -17.44 -2.88
CA PRO A 5 -7.77 -16.99 -1.76
C PRO A 5 -9.24 -17.43 -1.91
N PRO A 6 -9.94 -17.76 -0.82
CA PRO A 6 -11.32 -18.25 -0.87
C PRO A 6 -12.30 -17.27 -1.53
N TYR A 7 -12.03 -15.96 -1.43
CA TYR A 7 -12.81 -14.91 -2.11
C TYR A 7 -12.70 -14.94 -3.66
N TYR A 8 -11.69 -15.63 -4.21
CA TYR A 8 -11.56 -15.75 -5.65
C TYR A 8 -12.56 -16.75 -6.24
N LEU A 9 -13.25 -17.56 -5.44
CA LEU A 9 -14.25 -18.51 -5.95
C LEU A 9 -15.58 -17.81 -6.28
N TRP A 10 -16.01 -16.88 -5.44
CA TRP A 10 -17.31 -16.20 -5.52
C TRP A 10 -17.35 -15.01 -6.47
N LEU A 11 -16.19 -14.56 -6.96
CA LEU A 11 -16.15 -13.46 -7.90
C LEU A 11 -16.80 -13.80 -9.26
N PRO A 12 -17.37 -12.83 -9.98
CA PRO A 12 -17.74 -13.03 -11.36
C PRO A 12 -16.53 -13.30 -12.26
N ARG A 13 -16.69 -14.18 -13.26
CA ARG A 13 -15.62 -14.60 -14.19
C ARG A 13 -14.96 -13.41 -14.90
N LYS A 14 -15.75 -12.43 -15.32
CA LYS A 14 -15.27 -11.21 -16.00
C LYS A 14 -14.29 -10.41 -15.13
N ILE A 15 -14.57 -10.24 -13.84
CA ILE A 15 -13.70 -9.51 -12.91
C ILE A 15 -12.41 -10.30 -12.65
N LYS A 16 -12.49 -11.63 -12.47
CA LYS A 16 -11.30 -12.50 -12.33
C LYS A 16 -10.34 -12.33 -13.50
N LYS A 17 -10.86 -12.36 -14.72
CA LYS A 17 -10.07 -12.20 -15.94
C LYS A 17 -9.47 -10.80 -16.06
N ILE A 18 -10.21 -9.74 -15.72
CA ILE A 18 -9.68 -8.37 -15.73
C ILE A 18 -8.53 -8.21 -14.72
N LEU A 19 -8.68 -8.75 -13.50
CA LEU A 19 -7.62 -8.72 -12.49
C LEU A 19 -6.38 -9.51 -12.93
N LEU A 20 -6.58 -10.71 -13.48
CA LEU A 20 -5.49 -11.53 -14.01
C LEU A 20 -4.79 -10.85 -15.18
N TYR A 21 -5.55 -10.24 -16.09
CA TYR A 21 -5.02 -9.44 -17.19
C TYR A 21 -4.16 -8.27 -16.67
N ARG A 22 -4.66 -7.49 -15.70
CA ARG A 22 -3.89 -6.38 -15.09
C ARG A 22 -2.61 -6.87 -14.43
N PHE A 23 -2.67 -8.03 -13.76
CA PHE A 23 -1.51 -8.64 -13.13
C PHE A 23 -0.45 -9.05 -14.16
N LEU A 24 -0.84 -9.85 -15.17
CA LEU A 24 0.06 -10.30 -16.22
C LEU A 24 0.66 -9.13 -17.00
N PHE A 25 -0.15 -8.11 -17.30
CA PHE A 25 0.32 -6.90 -17.98
C PHE A 25 1.37 -6.14 -17.14
N ALA A 26 1.16 -6.02 -15.83
CA ALA A 26 2.16 -5.44 -14.94
C ALA A 26 3.45 -6.25 -14.87
N THR A 27 3.35 -7.58 -14.80
CA THR A 27 4.51 -8.48 -14.83
C THR A 27 5.29 -8.36 -16.15
N LEU A 28 4.60 -8.25 -17.29
CA LEU A 28 5.25 -8.04 -18.60
C LEU A 28 6.01 -6.71 -18.64
N LEU A 29 5.44 -5.63 -18.12
CA LEU A 29 6.14 -4.34 -18.03
C LEU A 29 7.32 -4.37 -17.05
N CYS A 30 7.21 -5.11 -15.93
CA CYS A 30 8.35 -5.37 -15.04
C CYS A 30 9.47 -6.14 -15.75
N SER A 31 9.11 -7.14 -16.57
CA SER A 31 10.07 -7.91 -17.36
C SER A 31 10.82 -7.03 -18.36
N TRP A 32 10.15 -6.05 -18.97
CA TRP A 32 10.81 -5.07 -19.84
C TRP A 32 11.77 -4.18 -19.04
N LEU A 33 11.36 -3.74 -17.85
CA LEU A 33 12.19 -2.94 -16.96
C LEU A 33 13.46 -3.67 -16.52
N ASP A 34 13.39 -4.98 -16.28
CA ASP A 34 14.57 -5.79 -15.94
C ASP A 34 15.64 -5.77 -17.04
N TYR A 35 15.24 -5.84 -18.31
CA TYR A 35 16.17 -5.67 -19.43
C TYR A 35 16.76 -4.27 -19.46
N GLN A 36 15.95 -3.22 -19.28
CA GLN A 36 16.44 -1.84 -19.30
C GLN A 36 17.46 -1.58 -18.19
N MET A 37 17.18 -2.04 -16.96
CA MET A 37 18.12 -1.89 -15.84
C MET A 37 19.42 -2.67 -16.08
N LEU A 38 19.32 -3.85 -16.68
CA LEU A 38 20.49 -4.62 -17.09
C LEU A 38 21.31 -3.89 -18.15
N THR A 39 20.68 -3.38 -19.21
CA THR A 39 21.36 -2.60 -20.24
C THR A 39 22.07 -1.39 -19.64
N ILE A 40 21.43 -0.64 -18.74
CA ILE A 40 22.07 0.48 -18.04
C ILE A 40 23.30 0.03 -17.26
N PHE A 41 23.21 -1.08 -16.50
CA PHE A 41 24.34 -1.59 -15.72
C PHE A 41 25.52 -1.99 -16.61
N VAL A 42 25.25 -2.74 -17.67
CA VAL A 42 26.30 -3.23 -18.59
C VAL A 42 26.89 -2.06 -19.37
N SER A 43 26.07 -1.11 -19.84
CA SER A 43 26.56 0.09 -20.51
C SER A 43 27.45 0.95 -19.61
N VAL A 44 27.18 1.05 -18.31
CA VAL A 44 28.07 1.84 -17.43
C VAL A 44 29.41 1.11 -17.16
N ASN A 45 29.42 -0.24 -17.15
CA ASN A 45 30.62 -1.01 -16.81
C ASN A 45 31.49 -1.42 -18.01
N LEU A 46 30.89 -1.67 -19.18
CA LEU A 46 31.57 -2.22 -20.37
C LEU A 46 31.66 -1.24 -21.54
N PHE A 47 31.03 -0.07 -21.48
CA PHE A 47 31.02 0.83 -22.65
C PHE A 47 32.38 1.50 -22.84
N GLU A 48 33.09 1.08 -23.89
CA GLU A 48 34.32 1.71 -24.31
C GLU A 48 34.04 2.87 -25.28
N LEU A 49 34.35 4.09 -24.85
CA LEU A 49 34.20 5.32 -25.66
C LEU A 49 34.96 5.28 -26.99
N ARG A 50 35.97 4.41 -27.12
CA ARG A 50 36.82 4.29 -28.32
C ARG A 50 36.19 3.44 -29.42
N ARG A 51 35.26 2.52 -29.10
CA ARG A 51 34.59 1.62 -30.07
C ARG A 51 33.11 1.46 -29.72
N PRO A 52 32.28 2.47 -30.01
CA PRO A 52 30.90 2.49 -29.54
C PRO A 52 30.03 1.44 -30.23
N LEU A 53 30.25 1.14 -31.52
CA LEU A 53 29.45 0.16 -32.27
C LEU A 53 29.75 -1.28 -31.83
N ASP A 54 31.03 -1.62 -31.66
CA ASP A 54 31.43 -2.95 -31.18
C ASP A 54 31.01 -3.18 -29.73
N SER A 55 31.13 -2.16 -28.88
CA SER A 55 30.62 -2.22 -27.50
C SER A 55 29.11 -2.41 -27.48
N LEU A 56 28.35 -1.76 -28.38
CA LEU A 56 26.89 -1.90 -28.44
C LEU A 56 26.46 -3.29 -28.91
N THR A 57 27.12 -3.85 -29.93
CA THR A 57 26.81 -5.21 -30.42
C THR A 57 27.16 -6.25 -29.35
N GLU A 58 28.26 -6.07 -28.64
CA GLU A 58 28.64 -6.90 -27.50
C GLU A 58 27.62 -6.79 -26.36
N ILE A 59 27.26 -5.57 -25.92
CA ILE A 59 26.23 -5.34 -24.89
C ILE A 59 24.91 -5.98 -25.28
N LEU A 60 24.46 -5.87 -26.53
CA LEU A 60 23.24 -6.50 -27.02
C LEU A 60 23.35 -8.03 -27.02
N GLY A 61 24.50 -8.57 -27.41
CA GLY A 61 24.82 -10.00 -27.34
C GLY A 61 24.68 -10.54 -25.92
N TRP A 62 25.35 -9.91 -24.96
CA TRP A 62 25.34 -10.32 -23.55
C TRP A 62 23.98 -10.12 -22.86
N THR A 63 23.22 -9.09 -23.24
CA THR A 63 21.93 -8.78 -22.59
C THR A 63 20.72 -9.50 -23.19
N LEU A 64 20.63 -9.62 -24.52
CA LEU A 64 19.46 -10.19 -25.19
C LEU A 64 19.66 -11.63 -25.69
N PHE A 65 20.89 -12.01 -26.06
CA PHE A 65 21.16 -13.30 -26.73
C PHE A 65 21.90 -14.32 -25.85
N SER A 66 22.34 -13.93 -24.66
CA SER A 66 22.97 -14.85 -23.71
C SER A 66 21.95 -15.76 -23.02
N VAL A 67 22.18 -17.08 -23.13
CA VAL A 67 21.39 -18.10 -22.42
C VAL A 67 21.47 -17.90 -20.91
N TYR A 68 22.65 -17.55 -20.39
CA TYR A 68 22.87 -17.31 -18.96
C TYR A 68 22.05 -16.13 -18.43
N SER A 69 22.09 -14.99 -19.14
CA SER A 69 21.28 -13.81 -18.81
C SER A 69 19.79 -14.13 -18.85
N SER A 70 19.35 -14.89 -19.85
CA SER A 70 17.95 -15.32 -19.98
C SER A 70 17.48 -16.16 -18.78
N VAL A 71 18.27 -17.15 -18.35
CA VAL A 71 17.92 -18.03 -17.21
C VAL A 71 17.83 -17.22 -15.91
N LEU A 72 18.80 -16.35 -15.62
CA LEU A 72 18.76 -15.52 -14.41
C LEU A 72 17.64 -14.48 -14.46
N LEU A 73 17.35 -13.91 -15.64
CA LEU A 73 16.20 -13.02 -15.80
C LEU A 73 14.88 -13.74 -15.55
N ILE A 74 14.74 -15.02 -15.89
CA ILE A 74 13.56 -15.81 -15.52
C ILE A 74 13.43 -15.93 -14.00
N LEU A 75 14.52 -16.22 -13.28
CA LEU A 75 14.53 -16.28 -11.81
C LEU A 75 14.12 -14.94 -11.19
N ILE A 76 14.67 -13.85 -11.73
CA ILE A 76 14.33 -12.49 -11.33
C ILE A 76 12.84 -12.21 -11.56
N ARG A 77 12.28 -12.58 -12.71
CA ARG A 77 10.86 -12.40 -13.04
C ARG A 77 9.94 -13.18 -12.12
N LEU A 78 10.28 -14.41 -11.78
CA LEU A 78 9.51 -15.20 -10.83
C LEU A 78 9.50 -14.53 -9.45
N SER A 79 10.63 -13.95 -9.04
CA SER A 79 10.74 -13.21 -7.77
C SER A 79 9.93 -11.91 -7.79
N THR A 80 9.98 -11.14 -8.88
CA THR A 80 9.20 -9.89 -9.02
C THR A 80 7.69 -10.17 -9.17
N MET A 81 7.32 -11.28 -9.79
CA MET A 81 5.94 -11.77 -9.84
C MET A 81 5.45 -12.13 -8.42
N GLY A 82 6.26 -12.84 -7.63
CA GLY A 82 5.96 -13.13 -6.22
C GLY A 82 5.78 -11.86 -5.39
N PHE A 83 6.70 -10.91 -5.52
CA PHE A 83 6.61 -9.60 -4.85
C PHE A 83 5.33 -8.84 -5.25
N GLY A 84 5.03 -8.78 -6.55
CA GLY A 84 3.81 -8.18 -7.09
C GLY A 84 2.54 -8.85 -6.57
N LEU A 85 2.52 -10.18 -6.48
CA LEU A 85 1.39 -10.95 -5.97
C LEU A 85 1.12 -10.64 -4.50
N VAL A 86 2.16 -10.57 -3.67
CA VAL A 86 2.03 -10.18 -2.25
C VAL A 86 1.49 -8.75 -2.13
N LEU A 87 1.99 -7.80 -2.92
CA LEU A 87 1.47 -6.43 -2.94
C LEU A 87 0.00 -6.35 -3.35
N CYS A 88 -0.40 -7.11 -4.38
CA CYS A 88 -1.78 -7.19 -4.83
C CYS A 88 -2.67 -7.81 -3.75
N HIS A 89 -2.20 -8.87 -3.08
CA HIS A 89 -2.91 -9.47 -1.96
C HIS A 89 -3.14 -8.47 -0.83
N ILE A 90 -2.11 -7.72 -0.42
CA ILE A 90 -2.21 -6.66 0.60
C ILE A 90 -3.24 -5.59 0.19
N HIS A 91 -3.29 -5.23 -1.10
CA HIS A 91 -4.22 -4.21 -1.61
C HIS A 91 -5.68 -4.70 -1.62
N TYR A 92 -5.91 -5.95 -2.02
CA TYR A 92 -7.25 -6.50 -2.22
C TYR A 92 -7.88 -7.08 -0.96
N VAL A 93 -7.08 -7.49 0.03
CA VAL A 93 -7.58 -8.02 1.29
C VAL A 93 -8.32 -6.93 2.09
N THR A 94 -9.50 -7.30 2.58
CA THR A 94 -10.31 -6.48 3.50
C THR A 94 -9.50 -6.11 4.74
N PRO A 95 -9.57 -4.84 5.21
CA PRO A 95 -8.94 -4.49 6.48
C PRO A 95 -9.48 -5.43 7.56
N ARG A 96 -8.63 -5.94 8.45
CA ARG A 96 -9.07 -6.81 9.57
C ARG A 96 -9.08 -6.03 10.88
N CYS A 97 -10.01 -6.37 11.77
CA CYS A 97 -9.99 -5.88 13.14
C CYS A 97 -8.95 -6.66 13.95
N PHE A 98 -8.03 -5.95 14.60
CA PHE A 98 -7.11 -6.54 15.57
C PHE A 98 -7.36 -5.90 16.92
N ARG A 99 -7.88 -6.67 17.87
CA ARG A 99 -8.10 -6.21 19.26
C ARG A 99 -6.79 -6.07 20.05
N TYR A 100 -5.78 -6.87 19.69
CA TYR A 100 -4.47 -6.92 20.34
C TYR A 100 -3.35 -6.78 19.30
N ASN A 101 -2.24 -6.16 19.69
CA ASN A 101 -1.06 -6.03 18.84
C ASN A 101 -0.41 -7.38 18.52
N LEU A 102 -0.42 -8.33 19.46
CA LEU A 102 0.12 -9.68 19.23
C LEU A 102 -0.69 -10.46 18.18
N LEU A 103 -2.02 -10.30 18.18
CA LEU A 103 -2.89 -10.87 17.15
C LEU A 103 -2.56 -10.27 15.78
N ARG A 104 -2.33 -8.95 15.72
CA ARG A 104 -1.90 -8.27 14.50
C ARG A 104 -0.57 -8.82 13.98
N ILE A 105 0.42 -8.98 14.87
CA ILE A 105 1.75 -9.48 14.49
C ILE A 105 1.65 -10.92 13.98
N SER A 106 0.96 -11.81 14.69
CA SER A 106 0.83 -13.23 14.29
C SER A 106 0.15 -13.40 12.92
N TYR A 107 -0.91 -12.62 12.64
CA TYR A 107 -1.59 -12.68 11.34
C TYR A 107 -0.83 -11.97 10.22
N GLU A 108 -0.17 -10.84 10.50
CA GLU A 108 0.63 -10.14 9.49
C GLU A 108 1.98 -10.84 9.24
N PHE A 109 2.47 -11.67 10.16
CA PHE A 109 3.75 -12.37 10.08
C PHE A 109 3.94 -13.16 8.78
N PRO A 110 3.03 -14.08 8.36
CA PRO A 110 3.22 -14.81 7.12
C PRO A 110 3.32 -13.87 5.91
N ILE A 111 2.45 -12.85 5.83
CA ILE A 111 2.46 -11.88 4.72
C ILE A 111 3.78 -11.09 4.71
N ARG A 112 4.24 -10.64 5.88
CA ARG A 112 5.53 -9.95 6.03
C ARG A 112 6.71 -10.85 5.67
N PHE A 113 6.66 -12.13 6.06
CA PHE A 113 7.68 -13.13 5.72
C PHE A 113 7.75 -13.36 4.20
N TRP A 114 6.61 -13.57 3.54
CA TRP A 114 6.54 -13.70 2.08
C TRP A 114 7.02 -12.43 1.38
N LEU A 115 6.71 -11.25 1.93
CA LEU A 115 7.17 -9.96 1.40
C LEU A 115 8.69 -9.82 1.49
N ILE A 116 9.28 -10.07 2.67
CA ILE A 116 10.74 -10.04 2.87
C ILE A 116 11.41 -11.07 1.96
N SER A 117 10.90 -12.30 1.91
CA SER A 117 11.44 -13.39 1.09
C SER A 117 11.43 -13.01 -0.40
N SER A 118 10.33 -12.43 -0.91
CA SER A 118 10.25 -12.00 -2.31
C SER A 118 11.19 -10.83 -2.62
N ILE A 119 11.35 -9.88 -1.69
CA ILE A 119 12.30 -8.77 -1.83
C ILE A 119 13.73 -9.31 -1.85
N LEU A 120 14.10 -10.15 -0.88
CA LEU A 120 15.44 -10.74 -0.79
C LEU A 120 15.77 -11.61 -2.00
N SER A 121 14.83 -12.44 -2.46
CA SER A 121 15.00 -13.24 -3.68
C SER A 121 15.27 -12.33 -4.90
N THR A 122 14.52 -11.24 -5.04
CA THR A 122 14.71 -10.28 -6.12
C THR A 122 16.07 -9.58 -6.03
N THR A 123 16.50 -9.18 -4.84
CA THR A 123 17.79 -8.48 -4.65
C THR A 123 18.97 -9.43 -4.85
N ILE A 124 18.90 -10.66 -4.33
CA ILE A 124 19.94 -11.68 -4.48
C ILE A 124 20.10 -12.06 -5.95
N ALA A 125 19.00 -12.37 -6.64
CA ALA A 125 19.06 -12.75 -8.05
C ALA A 125 19.55 -11.59 -8.94
N SER A 126 19.16 -10.35 -8.64
CA SER A 126 19.65 -9.17 -9.38
C SER A 126 21.14 -8.92 -9.09
N SER A 127 21.57 -9.04 -7.83
CA SER A 127 22.99 -8.93 -7.47
C SER A 127 23.85 -10.02 -8.08
N TRP A 128 23.34 -11.25 -8.16
CA TRP A 128 24.04 -12.35 -8.81
C TRP A 128 24.32 -12.03 -10.27
N LEU A 129 23.27 -11.62 -10.97
CA LEU A 129 23.36 -11.28 -12.38
C LEU A 129 24.37 -10.14 -12.59
N TYR A 130 24.27 -9.06 -11.83
CA TYR A 130 25.18 -7.92 -11.95
C TYR A 130 26.62 -8.24 -11.54
N ALA A 131 26.84 -8.99 -10.46
CA ALA A 131 28.17 -9.38 -10.01
C ALA A 131 28.89 -10.25 -11.05
N SER A 132 28.17 -11.17 -11.71
CA SER A 132 28.76 -12.02 -12.74
C SER A 132 29.33 -11.24 -13.93
N PHE A 133 28.74 -10.10 -14.30
CA PHE A 133 29.29 -9.22 -15.35
C PHE A 133 30.52 -8.44 -14.90
N VAL A 134 30.65 -8.14 -13.61
CA VAL A 134 31.81 -7.43 -13.06
C VAL A 134 33.03 -8.36 -12.99
N ASP A 135 32.84 -9.61 -12.60
CA ASP A 135 33.96 -10.57 -12.49
C ASP A 135 34.50 -11.00 -13.86
N LEU A 136 33.64 -11.13 -14.87
CA LEU A 136 34.05 -11.43 -16.25
C LEU A 136 35.00 -10.36 -16.82
N ASN A 137 34.82 -9.09 -16.44
CA ASN A 137 35.64 -7.98 -16.93
C ASN A 137 37.01 -7.89 -16.23
N ASN A 138 37.10 -8.30 -14.96
CA ASN A 138 38.30 -8.05 -14.16
C ASN A 138 39.43 -9.08 -14.34
N GLY A 139 39.26 -10.14 -15.13
CA GLY A 139 40.30 -11.12 -15.51
C GLY A 139 40.93 -11.94 -14.37
N ASN A 140 40.77 -11.51 -13.12
CA ASN A 140 41.31 -12.12 -11.91
C ASN A 140 40.28 -13.07 -11.30
N TYR A 141 40.06 -14.20 -11.97
CA TYR A 141 39.17 -15.29 -11.52
C TYR A 141 39.59 -15.90 -10.16
N LEU A 142 40.81 -15.62 -9.68
CA LEU A 142 41.38 -16.19 -8.46
C LEU A 142 40.95 -15.49 -7.16
N LEU A 143 40.38 -14.27 -7.21
CA LEU A 143 39.83 -13.60 -6.03
C LEU A 143 38.34 -13.32 -6.19
N GLY A 144 37.51 -14.32 -5.87
CA GLY A 144 36.04 -14.20 -5.79
C GLY A 144 35.51 -13.15 -4.80
N GLY A 145 36.37 -12.35 -4.15
CA GLY A 145 35.99 -11.33 -3.16
C GLY A 145 35.05 -10.23 -3.71
N SER A 146 35.16 -9.87 -4.99
CA SER A 146 34.27 -8.88 -5.63
C SER A 146 32.84 -9.41 -5.77
N TRP A 147 32.70 -10.67 -6.19
CA TRP A 147 31.42 -11.37 -6.26
C TRP A 147 30.73 -11.41 -4.89
N TYR A 148 31.43 -11.91 -3.87
CA TYR A 148 30.89 -12.04 -2.51
C TYR A 148 30.50 -10.69 -1.91
N TYR A 149 31.29 -9.64 -2.17
CA TYR A 149 30.99 -8.27 -1.75
C TYR A 149 29.68 -7.75 -2.37
N LEU A 150 29.52 -7.84 -3.69
CA LEU A 150 28.31 -7.34 -4.36
C LEU A 150 27.06 -8.17 -3.99
N MET A 151 27.23 -9.47 -3.76
CA MET A 151 26.14 -10.36 -3.32
C MET A 151 25.65 -10.02 -1.90
N THR A 152 26.57 -9.94 -0.94
CA THR A 152 26.24 -9.58 0.46
C THR A 152 25.67 -8.17 0.54
N PHE A 153 26.18 -7.25 -0.27
CA PHE A 153 25.66 -5.90 -0.37
C PHE A 153 24.24 -5.84 -0.94
N GLY A 154 23.92 -6.69 -1.92
CA GLY A 154 22.56 -6.87 -2.44
C GLY A 154 21.55 -7.25 -1.36
N CYS A 155 21.89 -8.24 -0.54
CA CYS A 155 21.08 -8.65 0.61
C CYS A 155 20.85 -7.50 1.58
N PHE A 156 21.91 -6.76 1.92
CA PHE A 156 21.82 -5.61 2.81
C PHE A 156 20.88 -4.52 2.26
N CYS A 157 20.95 -4.25 0.95
CA CYS A 157 20.03 -3.32 0.28
C CYS A 157 18.57 -3.78 0.38
N GLY A 158 18.29 -5.08 0.21
CA GLY A 158 16.95 -5.64 0.37
C GLY A 158 16.39 -5.49 1.79
N ILE A 159 17.20 -5.76 2.82
CA ILE A 159 16.80 -5.61 4.24
C ILE A 159 16.55 -4.14 4.56
N SER A 160 17.45 -3.25 4.14
CA SER A 160 17.33 -1.81 4.34
C SER A 160 16.07 -1.25 3.66
N TYR A 161 15.78 -1.69 2.43
CA TYR A 161 14.55 -1.32 1.72
C TYR A 161 13.29 -1.75 2.47
N TYR A 162 13.25 -3.00 2.95
CA TYR A 162 12.10 -3.53 3.68
C TYR A 162 11.84 -2.72 4.96
N HIS A 163 12.90 -2.46 5.74
CA HIS A 163 12.80 -1.67 6.97
C HIS A 163 12.29 -0.25 6.69
N LYS A 164 12.84 0.42 5.67
CA LYS A 164 12.44 1.79 5.32
C LYS A 164 11.01 1.88 4.77
N SER A 165 10.58 0.89 3.99
CA SER A 165 9.33 0.95 3.21
C SER A 165 8.13 0.27 3.87
N HIS A 166 8.34 -0.74 4.72
CA HIS A 166 7.29 -1.67 5.18
C HIS A 166 7.25 -1.94 6.70
N GLU A 167 8.20 -1.44 7.49
CA GLU A 167 8.30 -1.75 8.94
C GLU A 167 7.04 -1.41 9.76
N ARG A 168 6.49 -0.20 9.56
CA ARG A 168 5.40 0.32 10.42
C ARG A 168 4.00 -0.15 10.02
N SER A 169 3.76 -0.38 8.74
CA SER A 169 2.45 -0.82 8.23
C SER A 169 2.56 -1.37 6.82
N LEU A 170 1.75 -2.41 6.54
CA LEU A 170 1.50 -2.87 5.19
C LEU A 170 0.74 -1.79 4.44
N ARG A 171 1.46 -1.02 3.62
CA ARG A 171 0.90 0.08 2.83
C ARG A 171 0.20 -0.46 1.59
N ARG A 172 -1.07 -0.10 1.41
CA ARG A 172 -1.81 -0.29 0.16
C ARG A 172 -1.31 0.69 -0.91
N PHE A 173 -1.64 0.41 -2.17
CA PHE A 173 -1.42 1.37 -3.24
C PHE A 173 -2.22 2.65 -3.00
N PRO A 174 -1.60 3.84 -3.12
CA PRO A 174 -2.32 5.11 -3.00
C PRO A 174 -3.29 5.27 -4.17
N LEU A 175 -4.54 5.66 -3.94
CA LEU A 175 -5.46 5.90 -5.07
C LEU A 175 -5.00 7.13 -5.86
N PRO A 176 -4.83 7.06 -7.19
CA PRO A 176 -4.50 8.25 -7.96
C PRO A 176 -5.68 9.23 -7.92
N ILE A 177 -5.38 10.45 -7.48
CA ILE A 177 -6.34 11.56 -7.36
C ILE A 177 -6.50 12.28 -8.72
N VAL A 178 -5.43 12.29 -9.53
CA VAL A 178 -5.38 12.95 -10.84
C VAL A 178 -5.09 11.91 -11.93
N HIS A 179 -5.83 11.99 -13.03
CA HIS A 179 -5.71 11.07 -14.15
C HIS A 179 -4.67 11.62 -15.14
N LEU A 180 -3.45 11.13 -15.02
CA LEU A 180 -2.37 11.42 -15.97
C LEU A 180 -2.30 10.31 -17.03
N ASN A 181 -1.81 10.63 -18.22
CA ASN A 181 -1.57 9.63 -19.26
C ASN A 181 -0.57 8.59 -18.76
N MET A 182 -0.81 7.31 -19.09
CA MET A 182 0.06 6.20 -18.65
C MET A 182 1.53 6.44 -19.01
N MET A 183 1.82 6.97 -20.20
CA MET A 183 3.18 7.27 -20.64
C MET A 183 3.84 8.37 -19.78
N GLU A 184 3.12 9.45 -19.49
CA GLU A 184 3.61 10.54 -18.65
C GLU A 184 3.88 10.06 -17.22
N CYS A 185 2.96 9.25 -16.66
CA CYS A 185 3.17 8.63 -15.36
C CYS A 185 4.40 7.73 -15.35
N LEU A 186 4.58 6.88 -16.36
CA LEU A 186 5.73 5.99 -16.44
C LEU A 186 7.03 6.79 -16.50
N LEU A 187 7.08 7.84 -17.32
CA LEU A 187 8.27 8.70 -17.43
C LEU A 187 8.55 9.45 -16.12
N GLN A 188 7.53 9.96 -15.44
CA GLN A 188 7.68 10.59 -14.13
C GLN A 188 8.18 9.60 -13.07
N ILE A 189 7.62 8.38 -13.02
CA ILE A 189 8.04 7.31 -12.13
C ILE A 189 9.51 6.99 -12.36
N TRP A 190 9.92 6.82 -13.63
CA TRP A 190 11.31 6.57 -14.00
C TRP A 190 12.26 7.68 -13.52
N CYS A 191 12.03 8.92 -13.94
CA CYS A 191 12.90 10.05 -13.59
C CYS A 191 12.96 10.30 -12.08
N HIS A 192 11.82 10.25 -11.40
CA HIS A 192 11.73 10.52 -9.97
C HIS A 192 12.41 9.43 -9.15
N HIS A 193 12.09 8.16 -9.41
CA HIS A 193 12.62 7.05 -8.61
C HIS A 193 14.08 6.77 -8.91
N PHE A 194 14.57 6.97 -10.13
CA PHE A 194 16.00 6.81 -10.40
C PHE A 194 16.82 7.85 -9.62
N LYS A 195 16.43 9.13 -9.68
CA LYS A 195 17.09 10.22 -8.93
C LYS A 195 16.99 10.04 -7.42
N SER A 196 15.82 9.65 -6.92
CA SER A 196 15.59 9.42 -5.49
C SER A 196 16.37 8.21 -4.97
N SER A 197 16.40 7.12 -5.75
CA SER A 197 17.12 5.89 -5.39
C SER A 197 18.63 6.09 -5.39
N ALA A 198 19.18 6.86 -6.34
CA ALA A 198 20.60 7.20 -6.37
C ALA A 198 21.06 7.93 -5.10
N LYS A 199 20.25 8.87 -4.61
CA LYS A 199 20.49 9.58 -3.34
C LYS A 199 20.31 8.64 -2.13
N ALA A 200 19.28 7.81 -2.16
CA ALA A 200 18.97 6.89 -1.07
C ALA A 200 19.99 5.75 -0.95
N ALA A 201 20.65 5.36 -2.04
CA ALA A 201 21.69 4.34 -2.09
C ALA A 201 22.99 4.78 -1.41
N PHE A 202 23.27 6.08 -1.35
CA PHE A 202 24.55 6.60 -0.84
C PHE A 202 24.82 6.29 0.64
N VAL A 203 23.79 6.35 1.48
CA VAL A 203 23.90 6.04 2.91
C VAL A 203 24.19 4.56 3.15
N PRO A 204 23.40 3.60 2.60
CA PRO A 204 23.67 2.18 2.81
C PRO A 204 24.98 1.73 2.15
N THR A 205 25.45 2.33 1.06
CA THR A 205 26.76 2.00 0.48
C THR A 205 27.89 2.34 1.42
N ILE A 206 27.89 3.54 2.01
CA ILE A 206 28.93 3.96 2.96
C ILE A 206 28.86 3.12 4.23
N LEU A 207 27.64 2.94 4.78
CA LEU A 207 27.45 2.16 6.00
C LEU A 207 27.90 0.71 5.82
N PHE A 208 27.53 0.08 4.71
CA PHE A 208 27.94 -1.29 4.42
C PHE A 208 29.44 -1.40 4.17
N ALA A 209 30.02 -0.45 3.44
CA ALA A 209 31.48 -0.38 3.25
C ALA A 209 32.23 -0.32 4.59
N LEU A 210 31.73 0.48 5.55
CA LEU A 210 32.31 0.57 6.89
C LEU A 210 32.14 -0.71 7.73
N ILE A 211 31.02 -1.42 7.60
CA ILE A 211 30.73 -2.65 8.36
C ILE A 211 31.47 -3.86 7.79
N TYR A 212 31.53 -3.97 6.46
CA TYR A 212 32.12 -5.11 5.74
C TYR A 212 33.66 -5.03 5.65
N TRP A 213 34.19 -3.85 5.97
CA TRP A 213 35.61 -3.54 6.01
C TRP A 213 36.48 -4.46 6.88
N PRO A 214 36.15 -4.72 8.16
CA PRO A 214 37.00 -5.55 9.02
C PRO A 214 36.99 -7.02 8.59
N THR A 215 35.93 -7.46 7.92
CA THR A 215 35.74 -8.85 7.51
C THR A 215 36.48 -9.21 6.21
N MET A 216 36.70 -8.24 5.30
CA MET A 216 37.51 -8.45 4.08
C MET A 216 38.98 -8.67 4.41
N GLY A 217 39.53 -7.90 5.34
CA GLY A 217 40.93 -8.07 5.77
C GLY A 217 41.23 -9.39 6.47
N LEU A 218 40.21 -10.16 6.86
CA LEU A 218 40.36 -11.49 7.47
C LEU A 218 40.25 -12.62 6.44
N LEU A 219 39.35 -12.49 5.46
CA LEU A 219 39.07 -13.50 4.43
C LEU A 219 40.09 -13.51 3.27
N ASP A 220 40.71 -12.37 2.96
CA ASP A 220 41.70 -12.26 1.88
C ASP A 220 43.15 -12.60 2.32
N THR A 221 43.34 -13.25 3.47
CA THR A 221 44.68 -13.53 4.07
C THR A 221 45.40 -14.76 3.51
N THR A 222 45.15 -15.15 2.26
CA THR A 222 45.84 -16.31 1.63
C THR A 222 46.89 -15.94 0.59
N GLU A 223 47.52 -14.77 0.66
CA GLU A 223 48.82 -14.56 0.00
C GLU A 223 49.86 -13.96 0.95
N LEU A 224 50.84 -14.79 1.31
CA LEU A 224 52.14 -14.37 1.85
C LEU A 224 52.84 -13.50 0.80
N GLY A 225 52.90 -12.18 0.99
CA GLY A 225 53.57 -11.34 -0.02
C GLY A 225 53.74 -9.84 0.23
N GLY A 226 53.44 -9.31 1.42
CA GLY A 226 53.85 -7.95 1.79
C GLY A 226 52.87 -6.82 1.43
N VAL A 227 52.22 -6.32 2.47
CA VAL A 227 51.68 -4.95 2.63
C VAL A 227 50.50 -4.53 1.73
N SER A 228 49.29 -4.62 2.30
CA SER A 228 48.38 -3.47 2.49
C SER A 228 47.22 -3.90 3.38
N THR A 229 47.34 -3.65 4.69
CA THR A 229 46.29 -3.82 5.69
C THR A 229 45.06 -2.99 5.33
N GLY A 230 43.91 -3.66 5.24
CA GLY A 230 42.51 -3.21 5.44
C GLY A 230 42.13 -1.78 5.07
N CYS A 231 42.82 -0.78 5.62
CA CYS A 231 42.55 0.65 5.49
C CYS A 231 42.66 1.24 4.07
N PHE A 232 43.50 0.65 3.23
CA PHE A 232 43.77 1.22 1.91
C PHE A 232 42.87 0.69 0.81
N VAL A 233 42.28 -0.52 0.91
CA VAL A 233 41.61 -1.18 -0.23
C VAL A 233 40.39 -0.41 -0.77
N ILE A 234 39.61 0.26 0.08
CA ILE A 234 38.47 1.07 -0.35
C ILE A 234 38.91 2.42 -0.92
N ILE A 235 39.99 3.00 -0.40
CA ILE A 235 40.62 4.24 -0.92
C ILE A 235 41.35 3.94 -2.24
N THR A 236 41.94 2.75 -2.39
CA THR A 236 42.70 2.34 -3.57
C THR A 236 41.83 1.72 -4.66
N GLN A 237 40.58 1.33 -4.39
CA GLN A 237 39.66 0.76 -5.37
C GLN A 237 38.29 1.49 -5.42
N PRO A 238 38.27 2.79 -5.79
CA PRO A 238 37.03 3.57 -5.92
C PRO A 238 36.03 2.95 -6.91
N GLN A 239 36.53 2.16 -7.87
CA GLN A 239 35.70 1.44 -8.83
C GLN A 239 34.73 0.45 -8.17
N ARG A 240 35.15 -0.27 -7.13
CA ARG A 240 34.27 -1.23 -6.42
C ARG A 240 33.17 -0.53 -5.63
N LEU A 241 33.49 0.61 -4.99
CA LEU A 241 32.50 1.46 -4.33
C LEU A 241 31.49 2.03 -5.33
N PHE A 242 31.96 2.47 -6.49
CA PHE A 242 31.09 2.97 -7.56
C PHE A 242 30.17 1.87 -8.09
N GLN A 243 30.69 0.67 -8.32
CA GLN A 243 29.91 -0.49 -8.74
C GLN A 243 28.87 -0.90 -7.70
N ALA A 244 29.22 -0.91 -6.41
CA ALA A 244 28.26 -1.12 -5.34
C ALA A 244 27.19 -0.03 -5.32
N TRP A 245 27.58 1.24 -5.43
CA TRP A 245 26.60 2.33 -5.48
C TRP A 245 25.65 2.24 -6.67
N LEU A 246 26.15 1.90 -7.85
CA LEU A 246 25.34 1.66 -9.03
C LEU A 246 24.40 0.47 -8.81
N LEU A 247 24.91 -0.63 -8.28
CA LEU A 247 24.13 -1.83 -7.92
C LEU A 247 22.97 -1.49 -6.99
N ALA A 248 23.24 -0.81 -5.87
CA ALA A 248 22.22 -0.38 -4.92
C ALA A 248 21.20 0.56 -5.55
N THR A 249 21.67 1.50 -6.39
CA THR A 249 20.80 2.44 -7.09
C THR A 249 19.80 1.71 -7.98
N LEU A 250 20.27 0.74 -8.78
CA LEU A 250 19.42 -0.03 -9.68
C LEU A 250 18.47 -0.97 -8.94
N ILE A 251 18.94 -1.64 -7.87
CA ILE A 251 18.10 -2.52 -7.05
C ILE A 251 16.99 -1.71 -6.35
N LEU A 252 17.33 -0.59 -5.72
CA LEU A 252 16.36 0.27 -5.04
C LEU A 252 15.38 0.90 -6.04
N ALA A 253 15.88 1.39 -7.18
CA ALA A 253 15.04 1.92 -8.24
C ALA A 253 14.06 0.86 -8.74
N LYS A 254 14.53 -0.36 -9.00
CA LYS A 254 13.69 -1.48 -9.40
C LYS A 254 12.60 -1.78 -8.37
N LEU A 255 12.93 -1.95 -7.10
CA LEU A 255 11.92 -2.27 -6.07
C LEU A 255 10.85 -1.17 -5.94
N HIS A 256 11.26 0.11 -6.02
CA HIS A 256 10.32 1.23 -6.00
C HIS A 256 9.45 1.29 -7.27
N ILE A 257 10.07 1.17 -8.46
CA ILE A 257 9.33 1.25 -9.72
C ILE A 257 8.37 0.06 -9.85
N VAL A 258 8.78 -1.15 -9.50
CA VAL A 258 7.91 -2.34 -9.53
C VAL A 258 6.66 -2.11 -8.68
N ARG A 259 6.83 -1.60 -7.44
CA ARG A 259 5.70 -1.30 -6.56
C ARG A 259 4.74 -0.27 -7.18
N GLU A 260 5.25 0.84 -7.68
CA GLU A 260 4.41 1.89 -8.29
C GLU A 260 3.77 1.43 -9.61
N LEU A 261 4.46 0.61 -10.40
CA LEU A 261 3.96 0.06 -11.65
C LEU A 261 2.79 -0.90 -11.42
N TYR A 262 2.92 -1.82 -10.45
CA TYR A 262 1.80 -2.67 -10.04
C TYR A 262 0.63 -1.83 -9.53
N GLY A 263 0.89 -0.80 -8.71
CA GLY A 263 -0.14 0.13 -8.23
C GLY A 263 -0.87 0.82 -9.37
N LEU A 264 -0.13 1.44 -10.29
CA LEU A 264 -0.66 2.18 -11.43
C LEU A 264 -1.53 1.31 -12.35
N ILE A 265 -1.11 0.07 -12.61
CA ILE A 265 -1.84 -0.84 -13.50
C ILE A 265 -3.06 -1.42 -12.78
N MET A 266 -2.92 -1.78 -11.50
CA MET A 266 -4.04 -2.32 -10.71
C MET A 266 -5.12 -1.28 -10.45
N GLN A 267 -4.75 0.00 -10.32
CA GLN A 267 -5.67 1.12 -10.07
C GLN A 267 -6.08 1.87 -11.34
N ARG A 268 -5.78 1.31 -12.51
CA ARG A 268 -6.22 1.85 -13.80
C ARG A 268 -7.76 2.01 -13.79
N PRO A 269 -8.31 3.10 -14.33
CA PRO A 269 -9.74 3.32 -14.36
C PRO A 269 -10.48 2.15 -15.00
N LEU A 270 -11.57 1.76 -14.37
CA LEU A 270 -12.52 0.78 -14.88
C LEU A 270 -13.42 1.47 -15.90
N SER A 271 -13.55 0.88 -17.08
CA SER A 271 -14.56 1.32 -18.06
C SER A 271 -15.94 0.88 -17.57
N LEU A 272 -16.63 1.72 -16.82
CA LEU A 272 -17.97 1.44 -16.33
C LEU A 272 -19.02 1.65 -17.44
N ILE A 273 -20.02 0.77 -17.52
CA ILE A 273 -21.16 0.86 -18.45
C ILE A 273 -22.47 0.65 -17.68
N CYS A 274 -23.55 1.25 -18.18
CA CYS A 274 -24.92 1.08 -17.71
C CYS A 274 -25.58 -0.13 -18.39
N ASP A 275 -25.25 -1.35 -17.95
CA ASP A 275 -25.85 -2.59 -18.44
C ASP A 275 -26.31 -3.47 -17.27
N LEU A 276 -27.15 -4.47 -17.55
CA LEU A 276 -27.57 -5.47 -16.57
C LEU A 276 -26.43 -6.46 -16.29
N ARG A 277 -26.34 -6.93 -15.04
CA ARG A 277 -25.36 -7.95 -14.61
C ARG A 277 -25.51 -9.27 -15.37
N ASP A 278 -26.75 -9.72 -15.58
CA ASP A 278 -27.05 -11.02 -16.20
C ASP A 278 -26.46 -11.17 -17.61
N LEU A 279 -26.42 -10.07 -18.37
CA LEU A 279 -25.85 -10.02 -19.72
C LEU A 279 -24.34 -10.31 -19.73
N HIS A 280 -23.66 -10.06 -18.62
CA HIS A 280 -22.21 -10.05 -18.52
C HIS A 280 -21.64 -11.23 -17.72
N GLU A 281 -22.51 -12.05 -17.12
CA GLU A 281 -22.09 -13.20 -16.31
C GLU A 281 -21.47 -14.31 -17.15
N TYR A 282 -21.95 -14.47 -18.40
CA TYR A 282 -21.54 -15.54 -19.32
C TYR A 282 -20.56 -15.10 -20.42
N ILE A 283 -20.26 -13.80 -20.55
CA ILE A 283 -19.35 -13.31 -21.60
C ILE A 283 -17.91 -13.71 -21.26
N ASP A 284 -17.37 -14.63 -22.06
CA ASP A 284 -16.01 -15.10 -21.88
C ASP A 284 -15.01 -14.24 -22.65
N ILE A 285 -14.12 -13.56 -21.94
CA ILE A 285 -13.07 -12.74 -22.56
C ILE A 285 -11.81 -13.58 -22.72
N SER A 286 -11.23 -13.63 -23.91
CA SER A 286 -9.92 -14.24 -24.12
C SER A 286 -8.81 -13.32 -23.60
N LEU A 287 -8.07 -13.78 -22.59
CA LEU A 287 -6.95 -13.03 -21.99
C LEU A 287 -5.86 -12.71 -23.01
N PHE A 288 -5.57 -13.65 -23.89
CA PHE A 288 -4.56 -13.49 -24.93
C PHE A 288 -4.92 -12.33 -25.87
N ASN A 289 -6.18 -12.25 -26.34
CA ASN A 289 -6.61 -11.16 -27.22
C ASN A 289 -6.51 -9.81 -26.51
N LEU A 290 -6.87 -9.72 -25.22
CA LEU A 290 -6.69 -8.48 -24.45
C LEU A 290 -5.24 -8.02 -24.34
N ILE A 291 -4.31 -8.96 -24.07
CA ILE A 291 -2.88 -8.66 -23.98
C ILE A 291 -2.35 -8.25 -25.36
N TRP A 292 -2.70 -9.01 -26.39
CA TRP A 292 -2.27 -8.78 -27.77
C TRP A 292 -2.78 -7.43 -28.31
N GLU A 293 -4.06 -7.11 -28.15
CA GLU A 293 -4.64 -5.81 -28.52
C GLU A 293 -3.92 -4.64 -27.85
N ARG A 294 -3.46 -4.83 -26.62
CA ARG A 294 -2.73 -3.80 -25.86
C ARG A 294 -1.28 -3.67 -26.28
N PHE A 295 -0.65 -4.78 -26.66
CA PHE A 295 0.66 -4.75 -27.28
C PHE A 295 0.60 -4.06 -28.65
N GLN A 296 -0.41 -4.38 -29.46
CA GLN A 296 -0.69 -3.68 -30.72
C GLN A 296 -0.93 -2.19 -30.50
N TYR A 297 -1.70 -1.81 -29.47
CA TYR A 297 -1.89 -0.41 -29.09
C TYR A 297 -0.57 0.30 -28.78
N PHE A 298 0.32 -0.33 -28.01
CA PHE A 298 1.64 0.22 -27.70
C PHE A 298 2.49 0.39 -28.96
N ILE A 299 2.50 -0.61 -29.85
CA ILE A 299 3.20 -0.53 -31.15
C ILE A 299 2.61 0.58 -32.03
N CYS A 300 1.29 0.72 -32.09
CA CYS A 300 0.63 1.77 -32.88
C CYS A 300 0.96 3.17 -32.36
N ILE A 301 1.01 3.36 -31.04
CA ILE A 301 1.48 4.63 -30.44
C ILE A 301 2.93 4.90 -30.82
N MET A 302 3.82 3.91 -30.64
CA MET A 302 5.24 4.05 -30.98
C MET A 302 5.45 4.35 -32.48
N ARG A 303 4.54 3.89 -33.34
CA ARG A 303 4.55 4.14 -34.79
C ARG A 303 3.68 5.33 -35.22
N MET A 304 3.13 6.09 -34.27
CA MET A 304 2.21 7.22 -34.53
C MET A 304 1.06 6.90 -35.51
N LYS A 305 0.50 5.68 -35.46
CA LYS A 305 -0.60 5.28 -36.34
C LYS A 305 -1.97 5.57 -35.70
N PRO A 306 -2.99 6.00 -36.49
CA PRO A 306 -4.34 6.24 -36.00
C PRO A 306 -5.01 4.94 -35.51
N MET A 307 -5.84 5.07 -34.47
CA MET A 307 -6.30 3.95 -33.65
C MET A 307 -7.70 3.45 -34.04
N PRO A 308 -7.99 2.13 -33.99
CA PRO A 308 -9.36 1.62 -33.96
C PRO A 308 -9.97 1.80 -32.55
N ILE A 309 -10.76 2.86 -32.36
CA ILE A 309 -11.27 3.33 -31.06
C ILE A 309 -12.35 2.42 -30.46
N ASN A 310 -13.00 1.57 -31.28
CA ASN A 310 -14.27 0.95 -30.90
C ASN A 310 -14.17 -0.45 -30.27
N ALA A 311 -13.17 -1.27 -30.63
CA ALA A 311 -13.09 -2.66 -30.15
C ALA A 311 -12.69 -2.79 -28.67
N GLN A 312 -11.80 -1.92 -28.19
CA GLN A 312 -11.18 -2.06 -26.87
C GLN A 312 -12.09 -1.64 -25.69
N ARG A 313 -13.12 -0.82 -25.94
CA ARG A 313 -14.06 -0.34 -24.91
C ARG A 313 -15.04 -1.42 -24.46
N TYR A 314 -15.49 -2.29 -25.36
CA TYR A 314 -16.52 -3.30 -25.04
C TYR A 314 -15.93 -4.52 -24.32
N ASN A 315 -14.69 -4.92 -24.62
CA ASN A 315 -14.08 -6.11 -24.01
C ASN A 315 -13.67 -5.90 -22.53
N LEU A 316 -13.38 -4.65 -22.14
CA LEU A 316 -12.95 -4.29 -20.77
C LEU A 316 -14.05 -3.61 -19.93
N SER A 317 -15.23 -3.40 -20.51
CA SER A 317 -16.31 -2.71 -19.83
C SER A 317 -16.88 -3.51 -18.67
N LEU A 318 -17.34 -2.87 -17.60
CA LEU A 318 -17.98 -3.54 -16.47
C LEU A 318 -19.31 -2.84 -16.13
N PRO A 319 -20.40 -3.59 -15.92
CA PRO A 319 -21.61 -3.04 -15.34
C PRO A 319 -21.33 -2.39 -13.98
N ILE A 320 -21.92 -1.23 -13.72
CA ILE A 320 -21.72 -0.49 -12.46
C ILE A 320 -22.11 -1.35 -11.24
N ALA A 321 -23.30 -1.96 -11.26
CA ALA A 321 -23.80 -2.78 -10.16
C ALA A 321 -22.85 -3.95 -9.84
N MET A 322 -22.41 -4.65 -10.89
CA MET A 322 -21.45 -5.75 -10.80
C MET A 322 -20.09 -5.33 -10.23
N ALA A 323 -19.61 -4.12 -10.56
CA ALA A 323 -18.34 -3.61 -10.04
C ALA A 323 -18.44 -3.23 -8.55
N LEU A 324 -19.57 -2.62 -8.13
CA LEU A 324 -19.79 -2.17 -6.76
C LEU A 324 -20.10 -3.31 -5.78
N ASP A 325 -20.75 -4.39 -6.24
CA ASP A 325 -21.16 -5.55 -5.43
C ASP A 325 -20.00 -6.51 -5.06
N THR A 326 -18.74 -6.06 -5.18
CA THR A 326 -17.55 -6.85 -4.91
C THR A 326 -17.06 -6.73 -3.46
N ALA A 327 -17.94 -7.03 -2.50
CA ALA A 327 -17.64 -6.86 -1.07
C ALA A 327 -16.42 -7.66 -0.56
N GLU A 328 -16.02 -8.71 -1.28
CA GLU A 328 -14.90 -9.57 -0.89
C GLU A 328 -13.52 -9.02 -1.29
N ILE A 329 -13.46 -8.11 -2.28
CA ILE A 329 -12.22 -7.53 -2.80
C ILE A 329 -12.22 -6.02 -2.53
N TYR A 330 -11.74 -5.66 -1.34
CA TYR A 330 -11.76 -4.29 -0.84
C TYR A 330 -11.07 -3.28 -1.78
N GLY A 331 -9.86 -3.57 -2.23
CA GLY A 331 -9.11 -2.66 -3.12
C GLY A 331 -9.81 -2.42 -4.47
N PHE A 332 -10.51 -3.43 -4.99
CA PHE A 332 -11.26 -3.31 -6.24
C PHE A 332 -12.57 -2.55 -6.02
N GLN A 333 -13.29 -2.82 -4.93
CA GLN A 333 -14.50 -2.08 -4.57
C GLN A 333 -14.21 -0.60 -4.35
N LEU A 334 -13.09 -0.28 -3.69
CA LEU A 334 -12.62 1.10 -3.50
C LEU A 334 -12.33 1.80 -4.83
N LEU A 335 -11.71 1.10 -5.78
CA LEU A 335 -11.49 1.59 -7.14
C LEU A 335 -12.82 1.80 -7.90
N ALA A 336 -13.71 0.82 -7.84
CA ALA A 336 -15.03 0.89 -8.47
C ALA A 336 -15.87 2.05 -7.92
N ALA A 337 -15.83 2.29 -6.61
CA ALA A 337 -16.51 3.39 -5.95
C ALA A 337 -16.00 4.76 -6.42
N ARG A 338 -14.68 4.93 -6.55
CA ARG A 338 -14.07 6.15 -7.08
C ARG A 338 -14.45 6.37 -8.54
N ASP A 339 -14.33 5.33 -9.37
CA ASP A 339 -14.63 5.43 -10.80
C ASP A 339 -16.14 5.63 -11.04
N PHE A 340 -17.00 5.12 -10.17
CA PHE A 340 -18.43 5.43 -10.14
C PHE A 340 -18.68 6.93 -9.92
N TYR A 341 -18.05 7.53 -8.90
CA TYR A 341 -18.14 8.97 -8.67
C TYR A 341 -17.70 9.79 -9.90
N ALA A 342 -16.57 9.41 -10.51
CA ALA A 342 -16.07 10.07 -11.72
C ALA A 342 -17.03 9.90 -12.91
N ALA A 343 -17.61 8.70 -13.09
CA ALA A 343 -18.54 8.41 -14.16
C ALA A 343 -19.87 9.17 -14.00
N MET A 344 -20.42 9.25 -12.79
CA MET A 344 -21.64 10.02 -12.49
C MET A 344 -21.42 11.54 -12.61
N SER A 345 -20.18 12.01 -12.40
CA SER A 345 -19.79 13.39 -12.67
C SER A 345 -19.59 13.69 -14.16
N GLY A 346 -19.43 12.65 -15.00
CA GLY A 346 -19.17 12.76 -16.44
C GLY A 346 -20.37 12.45 -17.34
N SER A 347 -20.14 12.13 -18.61
CA SER A 347 -21.23 11.92 -19.60
C SER A 347 -22.05 10.64 -19.40
N LEU A 348 -21.59 9.71 -18.57
CA LEU A 348 -22.28 8.44 -18.33
C LEU A 348 -23.59 8.61 -17.56
N CYS A 349 -23.68 9.66 -16.75
CA CYS A 349 -24.91 10.07 -16.06
C CYS A 349 -26.06 10.28 -17.06
N ASN A 350 -25.80 10.94 -18.19
CA ASN A 350 -26.80 11.25 -19.21
C ASN A 350 -27.37 9.96 -19.83
N LYS A 351 -26.52 8.96 -20.04
CA LYS A 351 -26.95 7.65 -20.57
C LYS A 351 -27.87 6.88 -19.62
N LEU A 352 -27.76 7.11 -18.30
CA LEU A 352 -28.73 6.55 -17.34
C LEU A 352 -30.11 7.20 -17.48
N PHE A 353 -30.18 8.45 -17.95
CA PHE A 353 -31.40 9.24 -18.11
C PHE A 353 -32.03 9.16 -19.52
N GLU A 354 -31.30 8.71 -20.54
CA GLU A 354 -31.70 8.75 -21.95
C GLU A 354 -32.84 7.78 -22.39
N LYS A 355 -33.51 7.06 -21.47
CA LYS A 355 -34.54 6.05 -21.86
C LYS A 355 -35.97 6.59 -21.98
N GLN A 356 -36.73 5.97 -22.89
CA GLN A 356 -38.12 6.31 -23.26
C GLN A 356 -39.12 6.22 -22.08
N PHE A 357 -40.16 7.06 -22.18
CA PHE A 357 -41.32 7.12 -21.28
C PHE A 357 -41.98 5.74 -21.09
N GLY A 358 -42.24 5.33 -19.84
CA GLY A 358 -43.04 4.14 -19.52
C GLY A 358 -42.27 2.84 -19.20
N GLN A 359 -40.94 2.78 -19.38
CA GLN A 359 -40.14 1.64 -18.94
C GLN A 359 -39.46 1.92 -17.60
N ARG A 360 -39.74 1.12 -16.55
CA ARG A 360 -38.98 1.17 -15.29
C ARG A 360 -37.49 1.05 -15.59
N ASN A 361 -36.69 1.98 -15.07
CA ASN A 361 -35.24 1.98 -15.24
C ASN A 361 -34.60 0.83 -14.42
N ARG A 362 -34.55 -0.37 -15.01
CA ARG A 362 -33.98 -1.57 -14.37
C ARG A 362 -32.52 -1.38 -13.98
N TYR A 363 -31.75 -0.60 -14.75
CA TYR A 363 -30.34 -0.32 -14.45
C TYR A 363 -30.18 0.53 -13.19
N TRP A 364 -31.01 1.58 -13.05
CA TRP A 364 -31.02 2.40 -11.83
C TRP A 364 -31.44 1.57 -10.62
N ASN A 365 -32.50 0.76 -10.76
CA ASN A 365 -32.95 -0.10 -9.66
C ASN A 365 -31.85 -1.03 -9.16
N GLU A 366 -31.13 -1.70 -10.06
CA GLU A 366 -30.03 -2.61 -9.67
C GLU A 366 -28.89 -1.87 -8.96
N VAL A 367 -28.45 -0.72 -9.50
CA VAL A 367 -27.41 0.11 -8.87
C VAL A 367 -27.86 0.64 -7.52
N ARG A 368 -29.11 1.13 -7.42
CA ARG A 368 -29.71 1.60 -6.19
C ARG A 368 -29.76 0.50 -5.14
N ASP A 369 -30.24 -0.69 -5.48
CA ASP A 369 -30.42 -1.78 -4.55
C ASP A 369 -29.06 -2.24 -3.97
N VAL A 370 -28.02 -2.27 -4.82
CA VAL A 370 -26.63 -2.52 -4.37
C VAL A 370 -26.14 -1.42 -3.41
N ILE A 371 -26.28 -0.15 -3.77
CA ILE A 371 -25.81 0.98 -2.95
C ILE A 371 -26.54 1.04 -1.61
N MET A 372 -27.87 0.92 -1.62
CA MET A 372 -28.68 0.94 -0.40
C MET A 372 -28.36 -0.27 0.48
N GLY A 373 -28.20 -1.46 -0.11
CA GLY A 373 -27.78 -2.65 0.64
C GLY A 373 -26.38 -2.55 1.23
N MET A 374 -25.47 -1.78 0.63
CA MET A 374 -24.17 -1.45 1.23
C MET A 374 -24.31 -0.48 2.41
N LEU A 375 -25.16 0.53 2.29
CA LEU A 375 -25.43 1.50 3.36
C LEU A 375 -26.11 0.84 4.57
N ASP A 376 -27.12 0.00 4.34
CA ASP A 376 -27.81 -0.74 5.40
C ASP A 376 -26.83 -1.61 6.19
N ARG A 377 -25.98 -2.37 5.49
CA ARG A 377 -24.94 -3.21 6.13
C ARG A 377 -23.96 -2.37 6.94
N PHE A 378 -23.52 -1.22 6.42
CA PHE A 378 -22.60 -0.33 7.14
C PHE A 378 -23.25 0.28 8.38
N LEU A 379 -24.48 0.78 8.27
CA LEU A 379 -25.21 1.37 9.39
C LEU A 379 -25.47 0.35 10.51
N ALA A 380 -25.88 -0.88 10.16
CA ALA A 380 -26.09 -1.95 11.13
C ALA A 380 -24.78 -2.31 11.87
N ARG A 381 -23.65 -2.39 11.16
CA ARG A 381 -22.34 -2.65 11.79
C ARG A 381 -21.88 -1.50 12.68
N MET A 382 -22.04 -0.26 12.21
CA MET A 382 -21.74 0.93 13.01
C MET A 382 -22.59 0.97 14.29
N GLU A 383 -23.88 0.65 14.21
CA GLU A 383 -24.78 0.59 15.36
C GLU A 383 -24.30 -0.44 16.39
N SER A 384 -23.98 -1.67 15.96
CA SER A 384 -23.43 -2.70 16.85
C SER A 384 -22.12 -2.28 17.55
N CYS A 385 -21.31 -1.43 16.92
CA CYS A 385 -20.08 -0.90 17.51
C CYS A 385 -20.33 0.25 18.50
N LEU A 386 -21.46 0.94 18.39
CA LEU A 386 -21.80 2.12 19.19
C LEU A 386 -22.72 1.81 20.38
N GLU A 387 -23.52 0.74 20.32
CA GLU A 387 -24.39 0.26 21.40
C GLU A 387 -23.71 0.00 22.76
N PRO A 388 -22.44 -0.44 22.87
CA PRO A 388 -21.80 -0.62 24.18
C PRO A 388 -21.38 0.68 24.89
N ALA A 389 -21.75 1.87 24.40
CA ALA A 389 -21.43 3.14 25.09
C ALA A 389 -22.66 3.84 25.69
N PRO A 390 -22.54 4.37 26.92
CA PRO A 390 -23.54 5.27 27.47
C PRO A 390 -23.58 6.53 26.60
N ARG A 391 -24.76 6.80 26.01
CA ARG A 391 -25.03 7.98 25.20
C ARG A 391 -24.83 9.25 26.05
N ILE A 392 -23.68 9.89 25.93
CA ILE A 392 -23.48 11.23 26.48
C ILE A 392 -24.33 12.16 25.60
N LYS A 393 -25.36 12.78 26.17
CA LYS A 393 -26.32 13.60 25.43
C LYS A 393 -25.61 14.66 24.58
N VAL A 394 -25.88 14.60 23.27
CA VAL A 394 -25.48 15.46 22.14
C VAL A 394 -25.59 16.98 22.44
N SER A 395 -26.32 17.38 23.48
CA SER A 395 -26.54 18.79 23.88
C SER A 395 -25.30 19.53 24.39
N HIS A 396 -24.24 18.84 24.82
CA HIS A 396 -23.06 19.51 25.38
C HIS A 396 -21.99 19.89 24.34
N LEU A 397 -21.95 19.23 23.18
CA LEU A 397 -20.93 19.49 22.16
C LEU A 397 -21.33 20.60 21.17
N LEU A 398 -22.62 20.82 20.94
CA LEU A 398 -23.11 21.97 20.17
C LEU A 398 -22.91 23.30 20.92
N LYS A 399 -22.83 23.28 22.26
CA LYS A 399 -22.55 24.48 23.08
C LYS A 399 -21.07 24.91 23.10
N ASN A 400 -20.14 24.08 22.64
CA ASN A 400 -18.70 24.37 22.69
C ASN A 400 -18.10 24.89 21.38
N LYS A 401 -18.92 25.30 20.41
CA LYS A 401 -18.48 26.03 19.19
C LYS A 401 -18.32 27.55 19.42
N ASN A 402 -17.81 27.98 20.57
CA ASN A 402 -17.18 29.30 20.61
C ASN A 402 -15.79 29.18 19.99
N PRO A 403 -15.42 30.00 18.99
CA PRO A 403 -14.09 29.95 18.40
C PRO A 403 -13.06 30.23 19.49
N LYS A 404 -12.25 29.23 19.83
CA LYS A 404 -11.07 29.44 20.67
C LYS A 404 -10.19 30.45 19.94
N LYS A 405 -10.06 31.65 20.51
CA LYS A 405 -9.06 32.64 20.13
C LYS A 405 -7.70 31.93 19.98
N PRO A 406 -6.87 32.30 18.99
CA PRO A 406 -5.58 31.66 18.74
C PRO A 406 -4.62 31.99 19.89
N GLY A 407 -4.65 31.18 20.94
CA GLY A 407 -3.67 31.21 22.02
C GLY A 407 -2.39 30.53 21.54
N ILE A 408 -1.32 31.32 21.46
CA ILE A 408 0.04 30.90 21.16
C ILE A 408 0.41 29.69 22.04
N ARG A 409 0.89 28.63 21.38
CA ARG A 409 1.35 27.40 22.01
C ARG A 409 2.56 27.73 22.89
N SER A 410 2.46 27.54 24.20
CA SER A 410 3.62 27.65 25.09
C SER A 410 4.67 26.60 24.69
N LEU A 411 5.86 27.05 24.31
CA LEU A 411 7.03 26.24 23.93
C LEU A 411 7.83 25.77 25.15
N VAL A 412 7.35 26.03 26.37
CA VAL A 412 8.06 25.64 27.59
C VAL A 412 7.64 24.23 27.98
N LYS A 413 8.58 23.28 27.90
CA LYS A 413 8.42 21.94 28.47
C LYS A 413 8.16 22.07 29.98
N PRO A 414 7.12 21.43 30.53
CA PRO A 414 6.95 21.37 31.98
C PRO A 414 8.16 20.64 32.59
N THR A 415 8.75 21.26 33.60
CA THR A 415 9.83 20.70 34.41
C THR A 415 9.36 19.42 35.09
N PRO A 416 10.13 18.32 35.03
CA PRO A 416 9.78 17.10 35.74
C PRO A 416 9.84 17.33 37.25
N PRO A 417 8.93 16.72 38.03
CA PRO A 417 8.96 16.83 39.49
C PRO A 417 10.26 16.23 40.06
N PRO A 418 10.79 16.79 41.17
CA PRO A 418 12.03 16.31 41.76
C PRO A 418 11.89 14.86 42.22
N ARG A 419 12.79 14.01 41.72
CA ARG A 419 12.94 12.62 42.17
C ARG A 419 13.29 12.63 43.66
N ARG A 420 12.36 12.17 44.49
CA ARG A 420 12.64 11.85 45.88
C ARG A 420 13.63 10.68 45.91
N LEU A 421 14.89 10.98 46.21
CA LEU A 421 15.90 9.99 46.58
C LEU A 421 15.42 9.29 47.85
N CYS A 422 15.10 8.01 47.73
CA CYS A 422 14.78 7.16 48.86
C CYS A 422 16.09 6.92 49.62
N ALA A 423 16.19 7.51 50.82
CA ALA A 423 17.21 7.17 51.79
C ALA A 423 16.86 5.79 52.36
N THR A 424 17.62 4.77 51.99
CA THR A 424 17.60 3.49 52.70
C THR A 424 19.01 2.91 52.74
N CYS A 425 19.58 3.05 53.93
CA CYS A 425 20.50 2.13 54.60
C CYS A 425 21.93 1.97 54.07
N ARG A 426 22.82 2.70 54.74
CA ARG A 426 24.13 2.21 55.19
C ARG A 426 23.98 0.81 55.81
N CYS A 427 24.80 -0.14 55.37
CA CYS A 427 25.58 -1.04 56.22
C CYS A 427 26.40 -1.98 55.33
N PHE A 428 27.71 -1.74 55.26
CA PHE A 428 28.68 -2.81 55.07
C PHE A 428 28.64 -3.69 56.32
N PRO A 429 28.67 -5.02 56.14
CA PRO A 429 29.73 -5.76 56.81
C PRO A 429 30.48 -6.64 55.82
N SER A 430 31.79 -6.59 56.01
CA SER A 430 32.78 -7.58 55.62
C SER A 430 32.27 -9.02 55.79
N CYS A 431 31.99 -9.68 54.67
CA CYS A 431 32.01 -11.14 54.58
C CYS A 431 33.04 -11.48 53.50
N GLN A 432 34.20 -11.97 53.91
CA GLN A 432 35.10 -12.67 53.00
C GLN A 432 34.32 -13.85 52.41
N PRO A 433 34.21 -13.99 51.08
CA PRO A 433 33.69 -15.22 50.52
C PRO A 433 34.68 -16.35 50.87
N PRO A 434 34.22 -17.53 51.32
CA PRO A 434 35.10 -18.66 51.46
C PRO A 434 35.74 -18.92 50.09
N GLN A 435 37.08 -18.92 50.04
CA GLN A 435 37.83 -19.42 48.90
C GLN A 435 37.42 -20.89 48.69
N LYS A 436 36.38 -21.12 47.89
CA LYS A 436 36.03 -22.45 47.40
C LYS A 436 37.13 -22.85 46.43
N THR A 437 38.07 -23.63 46.96
CA THR A 437 39.06 -24.36 46.19
C THR A 437 38.37 -25.16 45.08
N TRP A 438 38.97 -25.09 43.89
CA TRP A 438 38.41 -25.67 42.68
C TRP A 438 38.46 -27.20 42.78
N CYS A 439 37.29 -27.81 42.94
CA CYS A 439 37.15 -29.26 42.88
C CYS A 439 36.32 -29.62 41.64
N PHE A 440 36.84 -30.52 40.80
CA PHE A 440 36.22 -30.97 39.55
C PHE A 440 34.79 -31.50 39.75
N CYS A 441 34.49 -31.98 40.96
CA CYS A 441 33.18 -32.51 41.36
C CYS A 441 32.06 -31.45 41.42
N ASN A 442 32.39 -30.16 41.57
CA ASN A 442 31.43 -29.05 41.69
C ASN A 442 31.30 -28.19 40.42
N LEU A 443 31.99 -28.55 39.33
CA LEU A 443 31.98 -27.79 38.08
C LEU A 443 30.57 -27.67 37.48
N ARG A 444 29.76 -28.73 37.58
CA ARG A 444 28.39 -28.75 37.03
C ARG A 444 27.45 -27.81 37.79
N ILE A 445 27.51 -27.82 39.12
CA ILE A 445 26.69 -26.94 39.97
C ILE A 445 27.12 -25.49 39.78
N TYR A 446 28.43 -25.25 39.69
CA TYR A 446 28.99 -23.92 39.45
C TYR A 446 28.62 -23.37 38.07
N LEU A 447 28.73 -24.17 37.01
CA LEU A 447 28.29 -23.77 35.67
C LEU A 447 26.79 -23.51 35.66
N TYR A 448 25.99 -24.33 36.33
CA TYR A 448 24.55 -24.14 36.44
C TYR A 448 24.21 -22.82 37.17
N ASP A 449 24.80 -22.56 38.33
CA ASP A 449 24.61 -21.31 39.08
C ASP A 449 25.09 -20.09 38.28
N ARG A 450 26.20 -20.21 37.53
CA ARG A 450 26.74 -19.10 36.75
C ARG A 450 25.94 -18.84 35.48
N ILE A 451 25.40 -19.88 34.84
CA ILE A 451 24.42 -19.76 33.74
C ILE A 451 23.12 -19.15 34.25
N GLN A 452 22.63 -19.59 35.41
CA GLN A 452 21.41 -19.06 36.02
C GLN A 452 21.59 -17.60 36.44
N SER A 453 22.75 -17.23 36.98
CA SER A 453 23.09 -15.86 37.35
C SER A 453 23.29 -14.96 36.12
N CYS A 454 23.94 -15.46 35.06
CA CYS A 454 23.98 -14.76 33.76
C CYS A 454 22.59 -14.58 33.17
N ARG A 455 21.75 -15.62 33.21
CA ARG A 455 20.36 -15.57 32.73
C ARG A 455 19.55 -14.53 33.51
N ASN A 456 19.63 -14.53 34.83
CA ASN A 456 18.93 -13.56 35.69
C ASN A 456 19.45 -12.14 35.45
N ALA A 457 20.78 -11.95 35.32
CA ALA A 457 21.35 -10.66 34.94
C ALA A 457 20.89 -10.21 33.54
N LEU A 458 20.77 -11.12 32.58
CA LEU A 458 20.24 -10.83 31.24
C LEU A 458 18.75 -10.43 31.30
N TRP A 459 17.96 -11.08 32.17
CA TRP A 459 16.56 -10.72 32.43
C TRP A 459 16.43 -9.36 33.14
N ASP A 460 17.31 -9.05 34.09
CA ASP A 460 17.32 -7.78 34.83
C ASP A 460 17.82 -6.60 33.95
N ILE A 461 18.72 -6.88 32.99
CA ILE A 461 19.16 -5.92 31.95
C ILE A 461 18.10 -5.70 30.86
N LEU A 462 17.03 -6.51 30.84
CA LEU A 462 15.88 -6.40 29.94
C LEU A 462 14.61 -5.86 30.67
N PRO A 463 14.63 -4.63 31.25
CA PRO A 463 13.40 -3.96 31.72
C PRO A 463 12.43 -3.62 30.57
N VAL A 464 12.83 -3.98 29.36
CA VAL A 464 12.12 -3.91 28.10
C VAL A 464 11.00 -4.97 28.01
N VAL A 465 11.14 -6.14 28.66
CA VAL A 465 10.18 -7.24 28.51
C VAL A 465 8.78 -6.92 29.08
N PRO A 466 8.62 -6.30 30.27
CA PRO A 466 7.30 -5.93 30.78
C PRO A 466 6.62 -4.87 29.91
N GLN A 467 7.39 -3.91 29.37
CA GLN A 467 6.87 -2.86 28.49
C GLN A 467 6.45 -3.41 27.12
N TYR A 468 7.20 -4.38 26.58
CA TYR A 468 6.81 -5.09 25.36
C TYR A 468 5.62 -6.01 25.61
N TYR A 469 5.54 -6.65 26.78
CA TYR A 469 4.38 -7.44 27.17
C TYR A 469 3.12 -6.56 27.28
N SER A 470 3.20 -5.42 27.97
CA SER A 470 2.07 -4.48 28.02
C SER A 470 1.70 -3.94 26.64
N PHE A 471 2.68 -3.65 25.78
CA PHE A 471 2.45 -3.18 24.40
C PHE A 471 1.81 -4.25 23.50
N LEU A 472 2.19 -5.52 23.66
CA LEU A 472 1.68 -6.63 22.85
C LEU A 472 0.23 -6.99 23.21
N TYR A 473 -0.14 -6.84 24.48
CA TYR A 473 -1.47 -7.16 25.02
C TYR A 473 -2.37 -5.93 25.25
N GLU A 474 -1.93 -4.72 24.89
CA GLU A 474 -2.75 -3.52 24.98
C GLU A 474 -3.99 -3.66 24.09
N LEU A 475 -5.17 -3.51 24.72
CA LEU A 475 -6.46 -3.67 24.07
C LEU A 475 -6.89 -2.31 23.51
N ASP A 476 -7.05 -2.21 22.18
CA ASP A 476 -7.57 -0.98 21.56
C ASP A 476 -9.10 -0.98 21.68
N PRO A 477 -9.68 -0.12 22.55
CA PRO A 477 -11.13 -0.10 22.79
C PRO A 477 -11.92 0.36 21.56
N LEU A 478 -11.27 1.04 20.61
CA LEU A 478 -11.88 1.52 19.36
C LEU A 478 -11.55 0.64 18.16
N ALA A 479 -10.91 -0.53 18.34
CA ALA A 479 -10.49 -1.39 17.24
C ALA A 479 -11.63 -1.77 16.29
N ASN A 480 -12.79 -2.18 16.84
CA ASN A 480 -13.96 -2.56 16.03
C ASN A 480 -14.53 -1.36 15.27
N LEU A 481 -14.66 -0.21 15.93
CA LEU A 481 -15.15 1.03 15.30
C LEU A 481 -14.21 1.50 14.19
N ASN A 482 -12.90 1.52 14.45
CA ASN A 482 -11.87 1.87 13.47
C ASN A 482 -11.83 0.87 12.31
N HIS A 483 -12.12 -0.41 12.55
CA HIS A 483 -12.24 -1.41 11.50
C HIS A 483 -13.44 -1.12 10.59
N GLU A 484 -14.62 -0.86 11.14
CA GLU A 484 -15.82 -0.56 10.34
C GLU A 484 -15.68 0.75 9.56
N LEU A 485 -15.07 1.78 10.17
CA LEU A 485 -14.76 3.04 9.48
C LEU A 485 -13.80 2.85 8.30
N ARG A 486 -12.83 1.93 8.41
CA ARG A 486 -11.96 1.55 7.30
C ARG A 486 -12.72 0.74 6.25
N CYS A 487 -13.53 -0.23 6.63
CA CYS A 487 -14.38 -0.98 5.70
C CYS A 487 -15.34 -0.06 4.91
N GLY A 488 -15.77 1.05 5.52
CA GLY A 488 -16.65 2.05 4.92
C GLY A 488 -16.01 3.03 3.93
N GLU A 489 -14.68 3.04 3.72
CA GLU A 489 -14.05 4.00 2.79
C GLU A 489 -14.63 4.02 1.36
N PRO A 490 -15.05 2.88 0.75
CA PRO A 490 -15.71 2.92 -0.56
C PRO A 490 -17.01 3.75 -0.56
N LEU A 491 -17.75 3.78 0.55
CA LEU A 491 -19.00 4.53 0.65
C LEU A 491 -18.81 6.04 0.52
N VAL A 492 -17.63 6.55 0.88
CA VAL A 492 -17.25 7.96 0.72
C VAL A 492 -17.47 8.41 -0.73
N TRP A 493 -16.97 7.63 -1.68
CA TRP A 493 -17.09 7.94 -3.11
C TRP A 493 -18.47 7.59 -3.67
N ILE A 494 -19.06 6.47 -3.23
CA ILE A 494 -20.40 6.06 -3.66
C ILE A 494 -21.44 7.13 -3.32
N LEU A 495 -21.41 7.66 -2.09
CA LEU A 495 -22.34 8.71 -1.67
C LEU A 495 -22.14 10.01 -2.43
N GLN A 496 -20.88 10.39 -2.71
CA GLN A 496 -20.60 11.56 -3.55
C GLN A 496 -21.10 11.38 -4.99
N GLY A 497 -20.98 10.17 -5.56
CA GLY A 497 -21.51 9.82 -6.87
C GLY A 497 -23.03 9.88 -6.90
N LEU A 498 -23.67 9.29 -5.90
CA LEU A 498 -25.11 9.27 -5.70
C LEU A 498 -25.69 10.68 -5.62
N VAL A 499 -25.13 11.54 -4.75
CA VAL A 499 -25.57 12.94 -4.63
C VAL A 499 -25.34 13.72 -5.92
N THR A 500 -24.23 13.48 -6.61
CA THR A 500 -23.95 14.17 -7.88
C THR A 500 -24.98 13.81 -8.94
N MET A 501 -25.39 12.55 -9.00
CA MET A 501 -26.46 12.11 -9.88
C MET A 501 -27.81 12.75 -9.50
N CYS A 502 -28.17 12.82 -8.20
CA CYS A 502 -29.37 13.53 -7.75
C CYS A 502 -29.36 15.02 -8.13
N VAL A 503 -28.24 15.70 -8.01
CA VAL A 503 -28.14 17.13 -8.33
C VAL A 503 -28.30 17.39 -9.83
N ARG A 504 -27.76 16.49 -10.65
CA ARG A 504 -27.86 16.58 -12.12
C ARG A 504 -29.23 16.21 -12.66
N TYR A 505 -29.92 15.32 -11.96
CA TYR A 505 -31.29 14.92 -12.26
C TYR A 505 -32.22 16.12 -12.51
N LEU A 506 -32.14 17.20 -11.72
CA LEU A 506 -32.98 18.40 -11.90
C LEU A 506 -32.85 19.06 -13.28
N LYS A 507 -31.71 18.87 -13.96
CA LYS A 507 -31.43 19.45 -15.28
C LYS A 507 -31.63 18.45 -16.41
N GLU A 508 -31.45 17.16 -16.14
CA GLU A 508 -31.22 16.13 -17.16
C GLU A 508 -32.30 15.03 -17.20
N ASP A 509 -33.06 14.81 -16.11
CA ASP A 509 -34.08 13.75 -16.07
C ASP A 509 -35.48 14.28 -16.41
N LYS A 510 -35.99 13.85 -17.56
CA LYS A 510 -37.34 14.22 -18.04
C LYS A 510 -38.45 13.37 -17.44
N PHE A 511 -38.12 12.27 -16.75
CA PHE A 511 -39.06 11.18 -16.42
C PHE A 511 -39.17 10.88 -14.91
N TYR A 512 -38.57 11.72 -14.06
CA TYR A 512 -38.75 11.72 -12.61
C TYR A 512 -38.37 10.42 -11.88
N TYR A 513 -37.43 9.62 -12.41
CA TYR A 513 -37.10 8.30 -11.82
C TYR A 513 -36.41 8.40 -10.45
N ILE A 514 -35.51 9.37 -10.27
CA ILE A 514 -34.72 9.53 -9.03
C ILE A 514 -35.52 10.23 -7.92
N GLN A 515 -36.57 10.98 -8.26
CA GLN A 515 -37.35 11.73 -7.26
C GLN A 515 -37.92 10.85 -6.17
N ASN A 516 -38.42 9.66 -6.53
CA ASN A 516 -39.00 8.70 -5.58
C ASN A 516 -37.96 8.15 -4.58
N ASP A 517 -36.67 8.14 -4.96
CA ASP A 517 -35.58 7.65 -4.10
C ASP A 517 -34.88 8.80 -3.36
N LEU A 518 -35.14 10.06 -3.71
CA LEU A 518 -34.43 11.22 -3.16
C LEU A 518 -34.62 11.35 -1.65
N GLU A 519 -35.85 11.24 -1.16
CA GLU A 519 -36.14 11.24 0.29
C GLU A 519 -35.34 10.15 1.01
N ARG A 520 -35.34 8.93 0.45
CA ARG A 520 -34.60 7.80 1.01
C ARG A 520 -33.09 8.06 1.06
N ILE A 521 -32.51 8.61 0.00
CA ILE A 521 -31.08 8.96 -0.07
C ILE A 521 -30.72 9.99 1.00
N VAL A 522 -31.57 11.01 1.16
CA VAL A 522 -31.40 12.08 2.13
C VAL A 522 -31.42 11.53 3.56
N VAL A 523 -32.39 10.64 3.88
CA VAL A 523 -32.47 9.94 5.16
C VAL A 523 -31.19 9.16 5.46
N TYR A 524 -30.65 8.42 4.48
CA TYR A 524 -29.40 7.68 4.67
C TYR A 524 -28.20 8.58 4.97
N LEU A 525 -28.07 9.72 4.27
CA LEU A 525 -26.98 10.66 4.51
C LEU A 525 -27.01 11.19 5.95
N LEU A 526 -28.19 11.55 6.45
CA LEU A 526 -28.36 11.99 7.84
C LEU A 526 -28.03 10.88 8.84
N LYS A 527 -28.52 9.65 8.61
CA LYS A 527 -28.21 8.50 9.47
C LYS A 527 -26.71 8.22 9.52
N VAL A 528 -26.02 8.26 8.38
CA VAL A 528 -24.57 8.06 8.32
C VAL A 528 -23.85 9.15 9.10
N GLU A 529 -24.23 10.41 8.93
CA GLU A 529 -23.65 11.51 9.69
C GLU A 529 -23.88 11.37 11.20
N GLU A 530 -25.09 11.00 11.63
CA GLU A 530 -25.41 10.78 13.04
C GLU A 530 -24.50 9.71 13.65
N LYS A 531 -24.32 8.57 12.95
CA LYS A 531 -23.40 7.51 13.40
C LYS A 531 -21.93 7.96 13.40
N LEU A 532 -21.52 8.82 12.47
CA LEU A 532 -20.16 9.37 12.47
C LEU A 532 -19.93 10.41 13.58
N ILE A 533 -20.95 11.20 13.94
CA ILE A 533 -20.91 12.11 15.10
C ILE A 533 -20.82 11.29 16.38
N ALA A 534 -21.65 10.26 16.53
CA ALA A 534 -21.57 9.33 17.67
C ALA A 534 -20.20 8.64 17.76
N ALA A 535 -19.61 8.25 16.62
CA ALA A 535 -18.25 7.73 16.57
C ALA A 535 -17.22 8.75 17.07
N LYS A 536 -17.41 10.05 16.77
CA LYS A 536 -16.54 11.13 17.27
C LYS A 536 -16.63 11.30 18.79
N GLU A 537 -17.81 11.09 19.38
CA GLU A 537 -17.99 11.13 20.83
C GLU A 537 -17.17 10.03 21.54
N MET A 538 -16.99 8.89 20.88
CA MET A 538 -16.16 7.78 21.37
C MET A 538 -14.66 8.08 21.39
N GLN A 539 -14.21 9.19 20.77
CA GLN A 539 -12.80 9.61 20.75
C GLN A 539 -12.23 9.89 22.15
N VAL A 540 -13.09 10.12 23.15
CA VAL A 540 -12.65 10.24 24.55
C VAL A 540 -11.94 8.96 25.05
N ARG A 541 -12.25 7.81 24.43
CA ARG A 541 -11.71 6.49 24.80
C ARG A 541 -10.46 6.11 24.01
N GLY A 542 -10.09 6.84 22.97
CA GLY A 542 -8.96 6.49 22.12
C GLY A 542 -8.88 7.29 20.82
N LYS A 543 -7.92 6.92 19.96
CA LYS A 543 -7.71 7.63 18.69
C LYS A 543 -8.52 7.00 17.55
N LEU A 544 -9.36 7.81 16.90
CA LEU A 544 -10.03 7.42 15.66
C LEU A 544 -9.05 7.38 14.49
N CYS A 545 -9.31 6.48 13.54
CA CYS A 545 -8.56 6.40 12.30
C CYS A 545 -8.85 7.59 11.38
N SER A 546 -7.90 7.91 10.49
CA SER A 546 -8.04 9.01 9.52
C SER A 546 -9.25 8.85 8.60
N SER A 547 -9.75 7.63 8.39
CA SER A 547 -10.92 7.36 7.55
C SER A 547 -12.17 8.07 8.09
N HIS A 548 -12.28 8.28 9.40
CA HIS A 548 -13.37 9.06 10.02
C HIS A 548 -13.44 10.50 9.49
N ASP A 549 -12.32 11.21 9.53
CA ASP A 549 -12.24 12.62 9.08
C ASP A 549 -12.59 12.73 7.59
N HIS A 550 -12.07 11.82 6.76
CA HIS A 550 -12.39 11.78 5.33
C HIS A 550 -13.88 11.53 5.11
N PHE A 551 -14.48 10.62 5.87
CA PHE A 551 -15.90 10.30 5.74
C PHE A 551 -16.79 11.46 6.17
N MET A 552 -16.47 12.11 7.30
CA MET A 552 -17.15 13.30 7.78
C MET A 552 -17.10 14.44 6.75
N MET A 553 -15.92 14.72 6.17
CA MET A 553 -15.79 15.75 5.14
C MET A 553 -16.62 15.43 3.90
N ALA A 554 -16.65 14.16 3.47
CA ALA A 554 -17.42 13.74 2.32
C ALA A 554 -18.93 13.84 2.54
N ILE A 555 -19.42 13.40 3.69
CA ILE A 555 -20.83 13.49 4.06
C ILE A 555 -21.28 14.95 4.15
N ASN A 556 -20.50 15.81 4.81
CA ASN A 556 -20.80 17.24 4.88
C ASN A 556 -20.90 17.88 3.49
N ARG A 557 -19.99 17.53 2.57
CA ARG A 557 -20.05 17.97 1.17
C ARG A 557 -21.30 17.46 0.46
N CYS A 558 -21.67 16.20 0.67
CA CYS A 558 -22.89 15.61 0.09
C CYS A 558 -24.14 16.33 0.57
N ILE A 559 -24.28 16.51 1.88
CA ILE A 559 -25.42 17.19 2.51
C ILE A 559 -25.50 18.65 2.07
N TYR A 560 -24.37 19.36 2.07
CA TYR A 560 -24.31 20.74 1.57
C TYR A 560 -24.79 20.84 0.13
N LYS A 561 -24.32 19.93 -0.74
CA LYS A 561 -24.68 19.93 -2.17
C LYS A 561 -26.17 19.65 -2.37
N ILE A 562 -26.76 18.74 -1.59
CA ILE A 562 -28.22 18.50 -1.60
C ILE A 562 -28.97 19.74 -1.12
N LEU A 563 -28.60 20.29 0.03
CA LEU A 563 -29.26 21.46 0.60
C LEU A 563 -29.22 22.67 -0.31
N PHE A 564 -28.07 22.93 -0.94
CA PHE A 564 -27.92 24.01 -1.89
C PHE A 564 -28.81 23.84 -3.11
N THR A 565 -28.97 22.60 -3.60
CA THR A 565 -29.68 22.33 -4.85
C THR A 565 -31.19 22.18 -4.65
N PHE A 566 -31.60 21.50 -3.58
CA PHE A 566 -32.99 21.13 -3.29
C PHE A 566 -33.61 21.93 -2.15
N GLY A 567 -32.84 22.76 -1.44
CA GLY A 567 -33.31 23.61 -0.34
C GLY A 567 -34.61 24.35 -0.62
N PRO A 568 -34.72 25.05 -1.78
CA PRO A 568 -35.95 25.76 -2.16
C PRO A 568 -37.17 24.85 -2.39
N HIS A 569 -36.96 23.54 -2.56
CA HIS A 569 -37.97 22.56 -2.91
C HIS A 569 -38.15 21.48 -1.84
N LEU A 570 -37.54 21.64 -0.66
CA LEU A 570 -37.61 20.67 0.44
C LEU A 570 -39.05 20.31 0.81
N ASP A 571 -39.96 21.28 0.73
CA ASP A 571 -41.38 21.10 1.08
C ASP A 571 -42.14 20.20 0.09
N LEU A 572 -41.61 20.01 -1.12
CA LEU A 572 -42.20 19.16 -2.18
C LEU A 572 -41.55 17.77 -2.27
N ILE A 573 -40.40 17.59 -1.62
CA ILE A 573 -39.56 16.39 -1.75
C ILE A 573 -39.66 15.50 -0.52
N ILE A 574 -39.88 16.10 0.66
CA ILE A 574 -39.82 15.40 1.94
C ILE A 574 -41.16 15.57 2.62
N ASP A 575 -41.90 14.46 2.77
CA ASP A 575 -43.19 14.49 3.45
C ASP A 575 -43.02 14.50 4.98
N ASP A 576 -41.89 14.03 5.52
CA ASP A 576 -41.60 14.07 6.95
C ASP A 576 -41.30 15.50 7.46
N TYR A 577 -42.19 16.03 8.30
CA TYR A 577 -42.06 17.34 8.95
C TYR A 577 -40.80 17.47 9.83
N LYS A 578 -40.41 16.40 10.56
CA LYS A 578 -39.23 16.44 11.45
C LYS A 578 -37.94 16.54 10.66
N LEU A 579 -37.89 15.83 9.54
CA LEU A 579 -36.75 15.82 8.65
C LEU A 579 -36.60 17.19 7.97
N ARG A 580 -37.72 17.79 7.53
CA ARG A 580 -37.78 19.17 7.01
C ARG A 580 -37.26 20.21 8.00
N ASP A 581 -37.71 20.18 9.26
CA ASP A 581 -37.25 21.12 10.29
C ASP A 581 -35.75 20.99 10.56
N THR A 582 -35.23 19.75 10.59
CA THR A 582 -33.79 19.48 10.73
C THR A 582 -32.98 20.09 9.60
N PHE A 583 -33.47 20.03 8.36
CA PHE A 583 -32.83 20.64 7.20
C PHE A 583 -32.91 22.15 7.20
N ARG A 584 -34.06 22.73 7.56
CA ARG A 584 -34.24 24.19 7.64
C ARG A 584 -33.25 24.82 8.63
N ARG A 585 -33.15 24.25 9.83
CA ARG A 585 -32.15 24.66 10.84
C ARG A 585 -30.71 24.52 10.36
N ARG A 586 -30.42 23.57 9.48
CA ARG A 586 -29.09 23.42 8.89
C ARG A 586 -28.81 24.42 7.79
N MET A 587 -29.79 24.75 6.96
CA MET A 587 -29.63 25.82 5.96
C MET A 587 -29.33 27.16 6.64
N GLU A 588 -29.92 27.44 7.81
CA GLU A 588 -29.62 28.62 8.62
C GLU A 588 -28.17 28.67 9.15
N LEU A 589 -27.50 27.51 9.23
CA LEU A 589 -26.10 27.39 9.66
C LEU A 589 -25.10 27.41 8.49
N LEU A 590 -25.60 27.45 7.25
CA LEU A 590 -24.76 27.57 6.05
C LEU A 590 -24.48 29.06 5.78
N PRO A 591 -23.22 29.43 5.51
CA PRO A 591 -22.83 30.81 5.22
C PRO A 591 -23.34 31.31 3.87
#